data_AF-A0A2P5LFT6-F1
#
_entry.id   AF-A0A2P5LFT6-F1
#
_cell.length_a   1.000
_cell.length_b   1.000
_cell.length_c   1.000
_cell.angle_alpha   90.00
_cell.angle_beta   90.00
_cell.angle_gamma   90.00
#
_symmetry.space_group_name_H-M   'P 1'
#
loop_
_entity.id
_entity.type
_entity.pdbx_description
1 polymer ?
#
loop_
_entity_poly.entity_id
_entity_poly.type
_entity_poly.pdbx_seq_one_letter_code
_entity_poly.pdbx_strand_id
1 'polypeptide(L)'
;MAYLLDTDILSALRKKQRDSELEQWFTSNRTADFYLSVVTIGEIERGISRQKSVDPPFALALADWLEELLEHYSGRILPLTISIARRWGHLSAALGNHNA
;
A
#
# COMPACT_ATOMS: atom_id res chain seq x y z
N MET A 1 -8.54 5.84 15.52
CA MET A 1 -8.82 4.42 15.18
C MET A 1 -7.72 4.01 14.22
N ALA A 2 -7.06 2.85 14.38
CA ALA A 2 -5.97 2.49 13.48
C ALA A 2 -6.51 1.96 12.13
N TYR A 3 -5.86 2.33 11.02
CA TYR A 3 -6.20 1.87 9.67
C TYR A 3 -4.96 1.29 8.98
N LEU A 4 -5.14 0.17 8.29
CA LEU A 4 -4.15 -0.39 7.38
C LEU A 4 -4.51 0.02 5.96
N LEU A 5 -3.66 0.81 5.31
CA LEU A 5 -3.92 1.29 3.96
C LEU A 5 -3.50 0.23 2.93
N ASP A 6 -4.38 0.02 1.97
CA ASP A 6 -4.13 -0.85 0.82
C ASP A 6 -3.47 -0.07 -0.35
N THR A 7 -2.90 -0.81 -1.30
CA THR A 7 -2.22 -0.26 -2.48
C THR A 7 -3.13 0.62 -3.33
N ASP A 8 -4.42 0.28 -3.43
CA ASP A 8 -5.40 1.06 -4.19
C ASP A 8 -5.65 2.43 -3.57
N ILE A 9 -5.72 2.51 -2.24
CA ILE A 9 -5.90 3.79 -1.52
C ILE A 9 -4.68 4.68 -1.72
N LEU A 10 -3.46 4.13 -1.58
CA LEU A 10 -2.24 4.89 -1.83
C LEU A 10 -2.15 5.37 -3.28
N SER A 11 -2.53 4.51 -4.23
CA SER A 11 -2.57 4.85 -5.65
C SER A 11 -3.58 5.96 -5.94
N ALA A 12 -4.74 5.96 -5.27
CA ALA A 12 -5.73 7.02 -5.37
C ALA A 12 -5.23 8.34 -4.76
N LEU A 13 -4.59 8.29 -3.58
CA LEU A 13 -4.04 9.47 -2.91
C LEU A 13 -2.90 10.14 -3.69
N ARG A 14 -2.16 9.39 -4.53
CA ARG A 14 -1.13 9.95 -5.41
C ARG A 14 -1.70 10.74 -6.59
N LYS A 15 -2.95 10.48 -7.00
CA LYS A 15 -3.57 11.20 -8.13
C LYS A 15 -3.79 12.67 -7.77
N LYS A 16 -3.59 13.56 -8.76
CA LYS A 16 -3.78 15.01 -8.60
C LYS A 16 -5.25 15.38 -8.36
N GLN A 17 -6.18 14.69 -9.03
CA GLN A 17 -7.61 14.79 -8.75
C GLN A 17 -8.00 13.61 -7.89
N ARG A 18 -8.22 13.89 -6.60
CA ARG A 18 -8.67 12.90 -5.61
C ARG A 18 -10.19 12.90 -5.55
N ASP A 19 -10.74 11.76 -5.19
CA ASP A 19 -12.13 11.67 -4.77
C ASP A 19 -12.30 12.51 -3.48
N SER A 20 -13.34 13.35 -3.44
CA SER A 20 -13.55 14.28 -2.32
C SER A 20 -13.87 13.56 -1.01
N GLU A 21 -14.53 12.40 -1.07
CA GLU A 21 -14.83 11.60 0.12
C GLU A 21 -13.56 10.97 0.67
N LEU A 22 -12.68 10.48 -0.21
CA LEU A 22 -11.36 9.96 0.20
C LEU A 22 -10.50 11.03 0.86
N GLU A 23 -10.46 12.23 0.29
CA GLU A 23 -9.71 13.35 0.85
C GLU A 23 -10.27 13.81 2.19
N GLN A 24 -11.60 13.91 2.31
CA GLN A 24 -12.25 14.25 3.56
C GLN A 24 -11.97 13.19 4.64
N TRP A 25 -12.09 11.90 4.31
CA TRP A 25 -11.75 10.82 5.25
C TRP A 25 -10.28 10.89 5.67
N PHE A 26 -9.35 11.07 4.72
CA PHE A 26 -7.92 11.08 5.01
C PHE A 26 -7.55 12.25 5.92
N THR A 27 -8.09 13.45 5.66
CA THR A 27 -7.83 14.67 6.43
C THR A 27 -8.56 14.71 7.78
N SER A 28 -9.68 13.99 7.92
CA SER A 28 -10.42 13.90 9.19
C SER A 28 -9.79 12.94 10.20
N ASN A 29 -8.80 12.14 9.79
CA ASN A 29 -8.08 11.21 10.66
C ASN A 29 -6.66 11.70 10.94
N ARG A 30 -6.09 11.31 12.08
CA ARG A 30 -4.72 11.66 12.43
C ARG A 30 -3.76 10.87 11.55
N THR A 31 -2.73 11.52 11.00
CA THR A 31 -1.73 10.82 10.18
C THR A 31 -1.13 9.61 10.89
N ALA A 32 -0.89 9.70 12.20
CA ALA A 32 -0.34 8.63 13.05
C ALA A 32 -1.22 7.37 13.16
N ASP A 33 -2.50 7.46 12.78
CA ASP A 33 -3.44 6.35 12.82
C ASP A 33 -3.35 5.45 11.57
N PHE A 34 -2.59 5.87 10.55
CA PHE A 34 -2.39 5.12 9.31
C PHE A 34 -1.13 4.24 9.35
N TYR A 35 -1.28 3.01 8.87
CA TYR A 35 -0.25 1.98 8.79
C TYR A 35 -0.19 1.39 7.39
N LEU A 36 0.96 0.82 7.02
CA LEU A 36 1.16 0.09 5.77
C LEU A 36 1.55 -1.36 6.04
N SER A 37 1.24 -2.26 5.11
CA SER A 37 1.77 -3.63 5.13
C SER A 37 3.03 -3.72 4.27
N VAL A 38 4.01 -4.54 4.66
CA VAL A 38 5.12 -4.90 3.76
C VAL A 38 4.65 -5.52 2.44
N VAL A 39 3.44 -6.11 2.41
CA VAL A 39 2.84 -6.65 1.17
C VAL A 39 2.51 -5.51 0.19
N THR A 40 1.89 -4.43 0.67
CA THR A 40 1.60 -3.21 -0.10
C THR A 40 2.88 -2.62 -0.71
N ILE A 41 3.98 -2.60 0.05
CA ILE A 41 5.30 -2.17 -0.45
C ILE A 41 5.75 -3.07 -1.60
N GLY A 42 5.66 -4.39 -1.45
CA GLY A 42 6.01 -5.34 -2.51
C GLY A 42 5.15 -5.22 -3.77
N GLU A 43 3.87 -4.86 -3.64
CA GLU A 43 2.99 -4.62 -4.77
C GLU A 43 3.39 -3.37 -5.56
N ILE A 44 3.75 -2.29 -4.85
CA ILE A 44 4.27 -1.06 -5.46
C ILE A 44 5.59 -1.33 -6.19
N GLU A 45 6.52 -2.04 -5.55
CA GLU A 45 7.82 -2.41 -6.13
C GLU A 45 7.67 -3.25 -7.40
N ARG A 46 6.71 -4.19 -7.39
CA ARG A 46 6.32 -4.96 -8.58
C ARG A 46 5.77 -4.04 -9.68
N GLY A 47 4.97 -3.05 -9.31
CA GLY A 47 4.47 -2.01 -10.22
C GLY A 47 5.60 -1.23 -10.88
N ILE A 48 6.56 -0.73 -10.08
CA ILE A 48 7.78 -0.04 -10.56
C ILE A 48 8.51 -0.93 -11.57
N SER A 49 8.80 -2.18 -11.18
CA SER A 49 9.54 -3.13 -12.01
C SER A 49 8.86 -3.39 -13.36
N ARG A 50 7.53 -3.48 -13.39
CA ARG A 50 6.75 -3.64 -14.63
C ARG A 50 6.80 -2.40 -15.53
N GLN A 51 6.89 -1.21 -14.94
CA GLN A 51 6.88 0.04 -15.69
C GLN A 51 8.26 0.43 -16.23
N LYS A 52 9.36 -0.11 -15.68
CA LYS A 52 10.73 0.19 -16.14
C LYS A 52 10.93 0.04 -17.65
N SER A 53 10.28 -0.91 -18.31
CA SER A 53 10.36 -1.12 -19.77
C SER A 53 9.26 -0.45 -20.57
N VAL A 54 8.19 0.02 -19.92
CA VAL A 54 6.98 0.58 -20.57
C VAL A 54 7.01 2.10 -20.52
N ASP A 55 7.23 2.66 -19.33
CA ASP A 55 7.33 4.09 -19.06
C ASP A 55 8.44 4.32 -18.00
N PRO A 56 9.71 4.38 -18.43
CA PRO A 56 10.83 4.58 -17.51
C PRO A 56 10.74 5.87 -16.67
N PRO A 57 10.34 7.03 -17.23
CA PRO A 57 10.11 8.24 -16.43
C PRO A 57 9.09 8.04 -15.31
N PHE A 58 7.96 7.38 -15.60
CA PHE A 58 6.96 7.07 -14.58
C PHE A 58 7.49 6.10 -13.53
N ALA A 59 8.24 5.06 -13.94
CA ALA A 59 8.83 4.10 -13.02
C ALA A 59 9.81 4.77 -12.05
N LEU A 60 10.62 5.72 -12.53
CA LEU A 60 11.53 6.50 -11.69
C LEU A 60 10.77 7.36 -10.68
N ALA A 61 9.78 8.14 -11.15
CA ALA A 61 8.95 8.96 -10.26
C ALA A 61 8.20 8.11 -9.21
N LEU A 62 7.79 6.89 -9.58
CA LEU A 62 7.14 5.97 -8.66
C LEU A 62 8.11 5.40 -7.62
N ALA A 63 9.37 5.16 -8.00
CA ALA A 63 10.42 4.72 -7.09
C ALA A 63 10.79 5.81 -6.09
N ASP A 64 11.00 7.05 -6.55
CA ASP A 64 11.27 8.19 -5.67
C ASP A 64 10.12 8.40 -4.66
N TRP A 65 8.88 8.30 -5.13
CA TRP A 65 7.70 8.36 -4.27
C TRP A 65 7.63 7.22 -3.24
N LEU A 66 8.08 6.01 -3.60
CA LEU A 66 8.11 4.90 -2.67
C LEU A 66 9.12 5.16 -1.54
N GLU A 67 10.28 5.73 -1.83
CA GLU A 67 11.26 6.11 -0.80
C GLU A 67 10.67 7.15 0.17
N GLU A 68 10.03 8.20 -0.34
CA GLU A 68 9.33 9.19 0.50
C GLU A 68 8.25 8.54 1.38
N LEU A 69 7.52 7.56 0.84
CA LEU A 69 6.50 6.83 1.56
C LEU A 69 7.11 5.99 2.70
N LEU A 70 8.23 5.31 2.44
CA LEU A 70 8.94 4.51 3.45
C LEU A 70 9.45 5.38 4.59
N GLU A 71 9.99 6.56 4.29
CA GLU A 71 10.40 7.53 5.30
C GLU A 71 9.20 8.03 6.12
N HIS A 72 8.12 8.44 5.46
CA HIS A 72 6.93 9.00 6.13
C HIS A 72 6.21 7.99 7.05
N TYR A 73 6.21 6.72 6.66
CA TYR A 73 5.60 5.62 7.42
C TYR A 73 6.62 4.85 8.26
N SER A 74 7.83 5.36 8.45
CA SER A 74 8.82 4.75 9.33
C SER A 74 8.23 4.46 10.72
N GLY A 75 8.43 3.22 11.20
CA GLY A 75 7.83 2.72 12.44
C GLY A 75 6.34 2.33 12.36
N ARG A 76 5.69 2.48 11.20
CA ARG A 76 4.27 2.14 10.96
C ARG A 76 4.07 1.23 9.75
N ILE A 77 5.14 0.60 9.29
CA ILE A 77 5.12 -0.48 8.32
C ILE A 77 5.07 -1.80 9.08
N LEU A 78 3.97 -2.54 8.93
CA LEU A 78 3.71 -3.78 9.63
C LEU A 78 4.32 -4.97 8.88
N PRO A 79 5.11 -5.83 9.55
CA PRO A 79 5.72 -6.99 8.92
C PRO A 79 4.70 -8.11 8.67
N LEU A 80 4.95 -8.93 7.66
CA LEU A 80 4.26 -10.20 7.47
C LEU A 80 4.94 -11.26 8.34
N THR A 81 4.36 -11.54 9.49
CA THR A 81 4.86 -12.59 10.40
C THR A 81 4.29 -13.96 10.05
N ILE A 82 4.87 -15.02 10.63
CA ILE A 82 4.36 -16.39 10.46
C ILE A 82 2.90 -16.51 10.93
N SER A 83 2.51 -15.84 12.02
CA SER A 83 1.13 -15.90 12.52
C SER A 83 0.15 -15.22 11.56
N ILE A 84 0.53 -14.07 10.98
CA ILE A 84 -0.27 -13.37 9.97
C ILE A 84 -0.37 -14.25 8.71
N ALA A 85 0.72 -14.84 8.24
CA ALA A 85 0.73 -15.71 7.07
C ALA A 85 -0.17 -16.96 7.26
N ARG A 86 -0.14 -17.60 8.43
CA ARG A 86 -1.05 -18.72 8.75
C ARG A 86 -2.49 -18.27 8.76
N ARG A 87 -2.80 -17.13 9.38
CA ARG A 87 -4.16 -16.59 9.42
C ARG A 87 -4.66 -16.27 8.01
N TRP A 88 -3.81 -15.67 7.18
CA TRP A 88 -4.11 -15.40 5.79
C TRP A 88 -4.45 -16.69 5.03
N GLY A 89 -3.63 -17.74 5.14
CA GLY A 89 -3.92 -19.04 4.49
C GLY A 89 -5.28 -19.63 4.89
N HIS A 90 -5.64 -19.57 6.18
CA HIS A 90 -6.96 -20.01 6.64
C HIS A 90 -8.10 -19.17 6.07
N LEU A 91 -7.94 -17.84 6.00
CA LEU A 91 -8.95 -16.94 5.43
C LEU A 91 -9.10 -17.15 3.92
N SER A 92 -8.01 -17.30 3.19
CA SER A 92 -8.02 -17.54 1.74
C SER A 92 -8.76 -18.82 1.38
N ALA A 93 -8.53 -19.90 2.14
CA ALA A 93 -9.26 -21.16 1.96
C ALA A 93 -10.77 -20.99 2.24
N ALA A 94 -11.13 -20.30 3.32
CA ALA A 94 -12.53 -20.08 3.70
C ALA A 94 -13.30 -19.19 2.70
N LEU A 95 -12.62 -18.23 2.06
CA LEU A 95 -13.21 -17.27 1.12
C LEU A 95 -13.16 -17.72 -0.34
N GLY A 96 -12.61 -18.90 -0.64
CA GLY A 96 -12.51 -19.42 -2.01
C GLY A 96 -11.42 -18.78 -2.87
N ASN A 97 -10.45 -18.08 -2.27
CA ASN A 97 -9.33 -17.49 -2.98
C ASN A 97 -8.24 -18.56 -3.17
N HIS A 98 -8.27 -19.25 -4.31
CA HIS A 98 -7.35 -20.36 -4.63
C HIS A 98 -5.98 -19.90 -5.17
N ASN A 99 -5.78 -18.59 -5.37
CA ASN A 99 -4.56 -18.01 -5.96
C ASN A 99 -3.60 -17.43 -4.91
N ALA A 100 -3.66 -17.89 -3.66
CA ALA A 100 -2.72 -17.49 -2.62
C ALA A 100 -1.36 -18.18 -2.80
#